data_AF-A0A1I4F6P2-F1
#
_entry.id   AF-A0A1I4F6P2-F1
#
_cell.length_a   1.000
_cell.length_b   1.000
_cell.length_c   1.000
_cell.angle_alpha   90.00
_cell.angle_beta   90.00
_cell.angle_gamma   90.00
#
_symmetry.space_group_name_H-M   'P 1'
#
loop_
_entity.id
_entity.type
_entity.pdbx_description
1 polymer ?
#
loop_
_entity_poly.entity_id
_entity_poly.type
_entity_poly.pdbx_seq_one_letter_code
_entity_poly.pdbx_strand_id
1 'polypeptide(L)' 'MNVHRFAIGQSVRLKGTIAMSHQTGDKFRITGRMPARDWSPQYRISNDEGRHERVAEENNLEEIIVAP' A
#
# COMPACT_ATOMS: atom_id res chain seq x y z
N MET A 1 19.90 -0.63 -5.89
CA MET A 1 18.69 -0.37 -6.69
C MET A 1 17.50 -0.72 -5.82
N ASN A 2 16.84 0.26 -5.21
CA ASN A 2 15.61 0.01 -4.46
C ASN A 2 14.51 -0.30 -5.46
N VAL A 3 14.27 -1.58 -5.69
CA VAL A 3 13.22 -2.05 -6.60
C VAL A 3 11.90 -1.86 -5.89
N HIS A 4 11.17 -0.83 -6.27
CA HIS A 4 9.78 -0.70 -5.84
C HIS A 4 8.97 -1.84 -6.49
N ARG A 5 8.43 -2.75 -5.68
CA ARG A 5 7.57 -3.84 -6.15
C ARG A 5 6.24 -3.33 -6.72
N PHE A 6 5.70 -2.23 -6.17
CA PHE A 6 4.41 -1.68 -6.58
C PHE A 6 4.57 -0.43 -7.45
N ALA A 7 3.67 -0.29 -8.43
CA ALA A 7 3.61 0.86 -9.33
C ALA A 7 2.55 1.88 -8.86
N ILE A 8 2.76 3.16 -9.19
CA ILE A 8 1.74 4.19 -9.00
C ILE A 8 0.52 3.84 -9.86
N GLY A 9 -0.67 3.87 -9.26
CA GLY A 9 -1.93 3.50 -9.87
C GLY A 9 -2.34 2.04 -9.66
N GLN A 10 -1.48 1.19 -9.09
CA GLN A 10 -1.78 -0.21 -8.77
C GLN A 10 -2.68 -0.32 -7.53
N SER A 11 -3.59 -1.29 -7.55
CA SER A 11 -4.47 -1.59 -6.42
C SER A 11 -3.80 -2.60 -5.47
N VAL A 12 -3.74 -2.23 -4.20
CA VAL A 12 -3.12 -3.00 -3.12
C VAL A 12 -4.05 -3.06 -1.92
N ARG A 13 -3.82 -4.04 -1.05
CA ARG A 13 -4.51 -4.21 0.22
C ARG A 13 -3.50 -4.10 1.35
N LEU A 14 -3.92 -3.55 2.49
CA LEU A 14 -3.13 -3.61 3.71
C LEU A 14 -3.23 -4.99 4.33
N LYS A 15 -2.08 -5.61 4.62
CA LYS A 15 -2.01 -6.96 5.22
C LYS A 15 -2.37 -6.98 6.71
N GLY A 16 -2.47 -5.81 7.34
CA GLY A 16 -2.88 -5.66 8.74
C GLY A 16 -1.80 -6.14 9.70
N THR A 17 -0.84 -5.27 10.05
CA THR A 17 0.01 -5.51 11.22
C THR A 17 -0.83 -5.30 12.49
N ILE A 18 -0.59 -6.12 13.50
CA ILE A 18 -1.37 -6.41 14.72
C ILE A 18 -1.95 -5.20 15.51
N ALA A 19 -1.58 -3.96 15.19
CA ALA A 19 -2.13 -2.73 15.79
C ALA A 19 -3.28 -2.05 15.01
N MET A 20 -3.60 -2.48 13.78
CA MET A 20 -4.58 -1.81 12.90
C MET A 20 -5.68 -2.78 12.43
N SER A 21 -6.27 -3.52 13.36
CA SER A 21 -7.30 -4.56 13.17
C SER A 21 -8.64 -4.08 12.58
N HIS A 22 -8.78 -2.82 12.17
CA HIS A 22 -10.06 -2.25 11.72
C HIS A 22 -10.13 -1.87 10.24
N GLN A 23 -9.07 -2.08 9.44
CA GLN A 23 -9.06 -1.65 8.03
C GLN A 23 -8.51 -2.69 7.05
N THR A 24 -8.50 -3.96 7.45
CA THR A 24 -7.95 -5.06 6.66
C THR A 24 -8.80 -5.41 5.43
N GLY A 25 -9.91 -4.71 5.14
CA GLY A 25 -10.80 -5.02 3.99
C GLY A 25 -10.74 -4.04 2.82
N ASP A 26 -10.20 -2.84 3.03
CA ASP A 26 -10.29 -1.78 2.04
C ASP A 26 -9.27 -1.95 0.92
N LYS A 27 -9.73 -1.72 -0.31
CA LYS A 27 -8.86 -1.59 -1.48
C LYS A 27 -8.22 -0.22 -1.44
N PHE A 28 -6.90 -0.19 -1.59
CA PHE A 28 -6.14 1.03 -1.69
C PHE A 28 -5.46 1.10 -3.04
N ARG A 29 -5.16 2.31 -3.50
CA ARG A 29 -4.42 2.58 -4.72
C ARG A 29 -3.12 3.29 -4.39
N ILE A 30 -2.02 2.85 -4.98
CA ILE A 30 -0.73 3.54 -4.85
C ILE A 30 -0.84 4.91 -5.53
N THR A 31 -0.69 5.99 -4.78
CA THR A 31 -0.64 7.36 -5.31
C THR A 31 0.78 7.92 -5.36
N GLY A 32 1.74 7.28 -4.70
CA GLY A 32 3.13 7.74 -4.69
C GLY A 32 4.11 6.69 -4.19
N ARG A 33 5.38 6.86 -4.59
CA ARG A 33 6.53 6.07 -4.11
C ARG A 33 7.38 6.96 -3.21
N MET A 34 7.78 6.44 -2.06
CA MET A 34 8.57 7.16 -1.06
C MET A 34 9.91 6.47 -0.84
N PRO A 35 10.95 7.21 -0.37
CA PRO A 35 12.22 6.61 0.00
C PRO A 35 12.00 5.49 1.02
N ALA A 36 12.82 4.46 0.94
CA ALA A 36 12.75 3.36 1.89
C ALA A 36 13.10 3.85 3.30
N ARG A 37 12.37 3.33 4.28
CA ARG A 37 12.67 3.49 5.69
C ARG A 37 13.03 2.12 6.24
N ASP A 38 14.12 2.05 7.01
CA ASP A 38 14.55 0.82 7.68
C ASP A 38 14.55 -0.40 6.74
N TRP A 39 15.10 -0.22 5.52
CA TRP A 39 15.25 -1.25 4.47
C TRP A 39 14.01 -1.62 3.65
N SER A 40 12.84 -1.07 3.95
CA SER A 40 11.61 -1.32 3.18
C SER A 40 11.18 -0.08 2.38
N PRO A 41 10.96 -0.18 1.05
CA PRO A 41 10.34 0.88 0.28
C PRO A 41 8.98 1.28 0.85
N GLN A 42 8.72 2.58 0.88
CA GLN A 42 7.43 3.10 1.34
C GLN A 42 6.57 3.54 0.16
N TYR A 43 5.27 3.45 0.35
CA TYR A 43 4.28 3.82 -0.64
C TYR A 43 3.20 4.68 -0.02
N ARG A 44 2.78 5.70 -0.76
CA ARG A 44 1.58 6.45 -0.44
C ARG A 44 0.39 5.74 -1.07
N ILE A 45 -0.61 5.45 -0.26
CA ILE A 45 -1.81 4.73 -0.65
C ILE A 45 -3.05 5.57 -0.33
N SER A 46 -4.03 5.56 -1.21
CA SER A 46 -5.35 6.20 -1.01
C SER A 46 -6.42 5.13 -1.09
N ASN A 47 -7.44 5.20 -0.23
CA ASN A 47 -8.62 4.35 -0.42
C ASN A 47 -9.41 4.78 -1.67
N ASP A 48 -10.19 3.86 -2.24
CA ASP A 48 -11.06 4.16 -3.40
C ASP A 48 -12.11 5.24 -3.08
N GLU A 49 -12.48 5.39 -1.81
CA GLU A 49 -13.38 6.47 -1.36
C GLU A 49 -12.70 7.84 -1.32
N GLY A 50 -11.38 7.92 -1.54
CA GLY A 50 -10.61 9.17 -1.61
C GLY A 50 -10.56 9.98 -0.31
N ARG A 51 -10.99 9.40 0.81
CA ARG A 51 -11.15 10.11 2.09
C ARG A 51 -9.86 10.19 2.90
N HIS A 52 -8.95 9.23 2.72
CA HIS A 52 -7.73 9.15 3.52
C HIS A 52 -6.53 8.66 2.71
N GLU A 53 -5.49 9.51 2.62
CA GLU A 53 -4.15 9.08 2.21
C GLU A 53 -3.38 8.56 3.42
N ARG A 54 -2.61 7.50 3.21
CA ARG A 54 -1.71 6.92 4.21
C ARG A 54 -0.40 6.53 3.57
N VAL A 55 0.62 6.36 4.41
CA VAL A 55 1.91 5.80 4.01
C VAL A 55 2.03 4.41 4.60
N ALA A 56 2.37 3.42 3.77
CA ALA A 56 2.58 2.04 4.16
C ALA A 56 3.88 1.50 3.56
N GLU A 57 4.57 0.66 4.31
CA GLU A 57 5.74 -0.06 3.84
C GLU A 57 5.35 -1.20 2.89
N GLU A 58 6.23 -1.54 1.96
CA GLU A 58 6.05 -2.63 1.01
C GLU A 58 5.65 -3.95 1.69
N ASN A 59 6.26 -4.26 2.84
CA ASN A 59 6.02 -5.49 3.58
C ASN A 59 4.60 -5.57 4.19
N ASN A 60 3.95 -4.42 4.38
CA ASN A 60 2.57 -4.33 4.88
C ASN A 60 1.53 -4.26 3.76
N LEU A 61 1.97 -4.28 2.50
CA LEU A 61 1.12 -4.23 1.32
C LEU A 61 1.06 -5.59 0.63
N GLU A 62 -0.12 -5.92 0.14
CA GLU A 62 -0.38 -7.09 -0.68
C GLU A 62 -1.01 -6.68 -2.00
N GLU A 63 -0.55 -7.26 -3.10
CA GLU A 63 -1.12 -6.99 -4.42
C GLU A 63 -2.55 -7.54 -4.51
N ILE A 64 -3.48 -6.71 -4.97
CA ILE A 64 -4.82 -7.18 -5.33
C ILE A 64 -4.77 -7.56 -6.80
N ILE A 65 -4.65 -8.85 -7.09
CA ILE A 65 -4.86 -9.35 -8.45
C ILE A 65 -6.37 -9.25 -8.73
N VAL A 66 -6.78 -8.17 -9.39
CA VAL A 66 -8.11 -8.11 -9.99
C VAL A 66 -8.02 -8.94 -11.27
N ALA A 67 -8.55 -10.16 -11.24
CA ALA A 67 -8.68 -10.97 -12.44
C ALA A 67 -9.53 -10.20 -13.49
N PRO A 68 -9.16 -10.23 -14.77
CA PRO A 68 -9.87 -9.52 -15.85
C PRO A 68 -11.28 -10.04 -16.08
#